data_AF-A0A6A8G8J0-F1
#
_entry.id   AF-A0A6A8G8J0-F1
#
_cell.length_a   1.000
_cell.length_b   1.000
_cell.length_c   1.000
_cell.angle_alpha   90.00
_cell.angle_beta   90.00
_cell.angle_gamma   90.00
#
_symmetry.space_group_name_H-M   'P 1'
#
loop_
_entity.id
_entity.type
_entity.pdbx_description
1 polymer ?
#
loop_
_entity_poly.entity_id
_entity_poly.type
_entity_poly.pdbx_seq_one_letter_code
_entity_poly.pdbx_strand_id
1 'polypeptide(L)'
;MITELLVAILLGLVVAAAVVAALARGILTTLAAFGAYSLGLAVVWLVFRAPDVALTEAAVGAGVTTALFLVVVARTIGFGVPQQQRQNSTPSSEFVDGDEATRVGDAGASEGTRLRTAVTGAVRQGRRRSVVVASLVTGGLLLTVPALPVVGAADTPGFGPVTEYYLTDSATRGIDNVVTAILVVYRGFDTFGEIAVVVTAVVAAVAVLNQGEER
;
A
#
# COMPACT_ATOMS: atom_id res chain seq x y z
N MET A 1 22.50 -15.01 19.08
CA MET A 1 22.40 -15.86 17.87
C MET A 1 20.96 -16.18 17.48
N ILE A 2 20.10 -16.69 18.38
CA ILE A 2 18.70 -17.01 18.05
C ILE A 2 17.90 -15.76 17.66
N THR A 3 17.99 -14.66 18.42
CA THR A 3 17.28 -13.42 18.11
C THR A 3 17.69 -12.82 16.77
N GLU A 4 19.00 -12.76 16.49
CA GLU A 4 19.53 -12.29 15.20
C GLU A 4 19.02 -13.13 14.03
N LEU A 5 19.03 -14.46 14.17
CA LEU A 5 18.50 -15.37 13.17
C LEU A 5 16.99 -15.15 12.96
N LEU A 6 16.24 -14.99 14.05
CA LEU A 6 14.81 -14.70 14.00
C LEU A 6 14.52 -13.38 13.30
N VAL A 7 15.27 -12.31 13.62
CA VAL A 7 15.14 -11.00 12.94
C VAL A 7 15.46 -11.15 11.45
N ALA A 8 16.54 -11.83 11.09
CA ALA A 8 16.90 -12.06 9.69
C ALA A 8 15.81 -12.83 8.92
N ILE A 9 15.21 -13.86 9.53
CA ILE A 9 14.10 -14.61 8.95
C ILE A 9 12.87 -13.73 8.78
N LEU A 10 12.50 -12.95 9.79
CA LEU A 10 11.36 -12.03 9.73
C LEU A 10 11.55 -10.96 8.66
N LEU A 11 12.73 -10.35 8.58
CA LEU A 11 13.06 -9.38 7.53
C LEU A 11 13.02 -10.03 6.15
N GLY A 12 13.52 -11.27 6.02
CA GLY A 12 13.38 -12.05 4.79
C GLY A 12 11.92 -12.27 4.39
N LEU A 13 11.05 -12.59 5.35
CA LEU A 13 9.61 -12.73 5.14
C LEU A 13 8.97 -11.41 4.70
N VAL A 14 9.32 -10.30 5.36
CA VAL A 14 8.82 -8.95 5.03
C VAL A 14 9.22 -8.58 3.60
N VAL A 15 10.50 -8.76 3.23
CA VAL A 15 10.99 -8.49 1.88
C VAL A 15 10.30 -9.41 0.85
N ALA A 16 10.15 -10.70 1.15
CA ALA A 16 9.46 -11.63 0.27
C ALA A 16 7.99 -11.22 0.07
N ALA A 17 7.28 -10.84 1.13
CA ALA A 17 5.90 -10.37 1.07
C ALA A 17 5.78 -9.08 0.23
N ALA A 18 6.70 -8.13 0.38
CA ALA A 18 6.76 -6.92 -0.43
C ALA A 18 6.98 -7.23 -1.93
N VAL A 19 7.90 -8.15 -2.23
CA VAL A 19 8.15 -8.62 -3.61
C VAL A 19 6.92 -9.30 -4.20
N VAL A 20 6.26 -10.19 -3.44
CA VAL A 20 5.02 -10.84 -3.86
C VAL A 20 3.93 -9.80 -4.11
N ALA A 21 3.75 -8.83 -3.22
CA ALA A 21 2.76 -7.76 -3.39
C ALA A 21 3.01 -6.95 -4.67
N ALA A 22 4.27 -6.64 -4.98
CA ALA A 22 4.66 -5.87 -6.17
C ALA A 22 4.53 -6.64 -7.49
N LEU A 23 4.68 -7.97 -7.46
CA LEU A 23 4.66 -8.83 -8.66
C LEU A 23 3.33 -9.55 -8.87
N ALA A 24 2.48 -9.62 -7.84
CA ALA A 24 1.19 -10.27 -7.89
C ALA A 24 0.28 -9.62 -8.95
N ARG A 25 -0.41 -10.47 -9.71
CA ARG A 25 -1.38 -10.05 -10.74
C ARG A 25 -2.83 -10.10 -10.24
N GLY A 26 -3.04 -10.81 -9.13
CA GLY A 26 -4.35 -10.99 -8.51
C GLY A 26 -4.50 -10.08 -7.31
N ILE A 27 -5.61 -9.35 -7.24
CA ILE A 27 -5.87 -8.36 -6.19
C ILE A 27 -5.89 -9.00 -4.80
N LEU A 28 -6.56 -10.15 -4.65
CA LEU A 28 -6.58 -10.87 -3.38
C LEU A 28 -5.19 -11.32 -2.94
N THR A 29 -4.34 -11.76 -3.87
CA THR A 29 -2.95 -12.13 -3.60
C THR A 29 -2.14 -10.92 -3.18
N THR A 30 -2.31 -9.77 -3.86
CA THR A 30 -1.67 -8.52 -3.48
C THR A 30 -2.08 -8.06 -2.08
N LEU A 31 -3.38 -8.12 -1.75
CA LEU A 31 -3.89 -7.73 -0.43
C LEU A 31 -3.42 -8.68 0.67
N ALA A 32 -3.45 -9.99 0.42
CA ALA A 32 -2.92 -10.97 1.37
C ALA A 32 -1.41 -10.76 1.61
N ALA A 33 -0.64 -10.51 0.56
CA ALA A 33 0.79 -10.22 0.68
C ALA A 33 1.06 -8.90 1.43
N PHE A 34 0.25 -7.86 1.20
CA PHE A 34 0.37 -6.59 1.93
C PHE A 34 0.03 -6.74 3.42
N GLY A 35 -1.00 -7.53 3.76
CA GLY A 35 -1.33 -7.86 5.15
C GLY A 35 -0.22 -8.68 5.82
N ALA A 36 0.36 -9.67 5.12
CA ALA A 36 1.49 -10.44 5.63
C ALA A 36 2.75 -9.59 5.85
N TYR A 37 3.01 -8.63 4.94
CA TYR A 37 4.09 -7.65 5.09
C TYR A 37 3.91 -6.82 6.37
N SER A 38 2.72 -6.25 6.59
CA SER A 38 2.44 -5.40 7.75
C SER A 38 2.46 -6.19 9.07
N LEU A 39 1.87 -7.39 9.11
CA LEU A 39 1.98 -8.27 10.29
C LEU A 39 3.43 -8.69 10.57
N GLY A 40 4.21 -9.00 9.53
CA GLY A 40 5.63 -9.30 9.67
C GLY A 40 6.39 -8.14 10.31
N LEU A 41 6.14 -6.91 9.86
CA LEU A 41 6.73 -5.71 10.47
C LEU A 41 6.27 -5.48 11.92
N ALA A 42 5.00 -5.68 12.23
CA ALA A 42 4.51 -5.60 13.61
C ALA A 42 5.27 -6.56 14.55
N VAL A 43 5.55 -7.78 14.10
CA VAL A 43 6.35 -8.75 14.87
C VAL A 43 7.80 -8.29 15.00
N VAL A 44 8.41 -7.71 13.95
CA VAL A 44 9.76 -7.12 14.04
C VAL A 44 9.82 -6.03 15.12
N TRP A 45 8.80 -5.16 15.20
CA TRP A 45 8.73 -4.13 16.25
C TRP A 45 8.62 -4.71 17.66
N LEU A 46 7.89 -5.82 17.84
CA LEU A 46 7.84 -6.52 19.13
C LEU A 46 9.22 -7.07 19.53
N VAL A 47 9.98 -7.61 18.57
CA VAL A 47 11.34 -8.10 18.82
C VAL A 47 12.27 -6.95 19.22
N PHE A 48 12.08 -5.76 18.65
CA PHE A 48 12.78 -4.53 19.05
C PHE A 48 12.21 -3.85 20.31
N ARG A 49 11.28 -4.49 21.01
CA ARG A 49 10.65 -3.97 22.23
C ARG A 49 9.96 -2.62 22.03
N ALA A 50 9.33 -2.43 20.87
CA ALA A 50 8.48 -1.29 20.57
C ALA A 50 7.00 -1.73 20.49
N PRO A 51 6.35 -2.05 21.62
CA PRO A 51 5.00 -2.62 21.62
C PRO A 51 3.93 -1.66 21.11
N ASP A 52 4.04 -0.35 21.40
CA ASP A 52 3.06 0.64 20.93
C ASP A 52 3.14 0.83 19.40
N VAL A 53 4.36 0.82 18.84
CA VAL A 53 4.59 0.85 17.39
C VAL A 53 4.10 -0.45 16.74
N ALA A 54 4.34 -1.60 17.37
CA ALA A 54 3.83 -2.88 16.87
C ALA A 54 2.29 -2.92 16.85
N LEU A 55 1.64 -2.42 17.89
CA LEU A 55 0.18 -2.39 17.99
C LEU A 55 -0.43 -1.49 16.92
N THR A 56 0.15 -0.31 16.70
CA THR A 56 -0.33 0.63 15.66
C THR A 56 -0.11 0.07 14.26
N GLU A 57 1.04 -0.54 13.97
CA GLU A 57 1.30 -1.22 12.69
C GLU A 57 0.29 -2.34 12.43
N ALA A 58 0.05 -3.21 13.42
CA ALA A 58 -0.92 -4.29 13.29
C ALA A 58 -2.35 -3.78 13.10
N ALA A 59 -2.76 -2.76 13.86
CA ALA A 59 -4.11 -2.21 13.80
C ALA A 59 -4.36 -1.45 12.48
N VAL A 60 -3.44 -0.58 12.08
CA VAL A 60 -3.62 0.29 10.90
C VAL A 60 -3.24 -0.45 9.62
N GLY A 61 -2.01 -0.96 9.53
CA GLY A 61 -1.48 -1.57 8.32
C GLY A 61 -2.16 -2.89 7.97
N ALA A 62 -2.15 -3.84 8.91
CA ALA A 62 -2.79 -5.14 8.68
C ALA A 62 -4.31 -5.10 8.84
N GLY A 63 -4.84 -4.31 9.79
CA GLY A 63 -6.27 -4.22 10.08
C GLY A 63 -7.02 -3.27 9.13
N VAL A 64 -6.98 -1.97 9.44
CA VAL A 64 -7.82 -0.95 8.79
C VAL A 64 -7.56 -0.85 7.29
N THR A 65 -6.30 -0.77 6.86
CA THR A 65 -5.95 -0.63 5.44
C THR A 65 -6.40 -1.84 4.62
N THR A 66 -6.19 -3.06 5.12
CA THR A 66 -6.67 -4.28 4.46
C THR A 66 -8.19 -4.29 4.35
N ALA A 67 -8.91 -3.94 5.42
CA ALA A 67 -10.36 -3.87 5.42
C ALA A 67 -10.88 -2.84 4.39
N LEU A 68 -10.30 -1.64 4.37
CA LEU A 68 -10.66 -0.60 3.40
C LEU A 68 -10.41 -1.06 1.96
N PHE A 69 -9.27 -1.69 1.68
CA PHE A 69 -9.01 -2.21 0.34
C PHE A 69 -10.00 -3.31 -0.05
N LEU A 70 -10.35 -4.22 0.86
CA LEU A 70 -11.37 -5.24 0.59
C LEU A 70 -12.73 -4.62 0.28
N VAL A 71 -13.14 -3.57 1.01
CA VAL A 71 -14.37 -2.82 0.72
C VAL A 71 -14.33 -2.18 -0.66
N VAL A 72 -13.22 -1.54 -1.03
CA VAL A 72 -13.04 -0.93 -2.36
C VAL A 72 -13.15 -2.00 -3.45
N VAL A 73 -12.47 -3.13 -3.29
CA VAL A 73 -12.50 -4.23 -4.27
C VAL A 73 -13.89 -4.83 -4.41
N ALA A 74 -14.56 -5.06 -3.27
CA ALA A 74 -15.93 -5.58 -3.26
C ALA A 74 -16.92 -4.65 -3.97
N ARG A 75 -16.75 -3.32 -3.84
CA ARG A 75 -17.64 -2.33 -4.46
C ARG A 75 -17.30 -1.97 -5.91
N THR A 76 -16.07 -2.18 -6.37
CA THR A 76 -15.65 -1.75 -7.72
C THR A 76 -15.62 -2.88 -8.73
N ILE A 77 -15.05 -4.02 -8.37
CA ILE A 77 -14.77 -5.12 -9.33
C ILE A 77 -15.77 -6.25 -9.16
N GLY A 78 -16.29 -6.43 -7.94
CA GLY A 78 -17.02 -7.64 -7.55
C GLY A 78 -16.11 -8.87 -7.53
N PHE A 79 -16.40 -9.84 -6.68
CA PHE A 79 -15.69 -11.13 -6.73
C PHE A 79 -16.13 -11.85 -8.01
N GLY A 80 -15.34 -11.70 -9.09
CA GLY A 80 -15.77 -11.98 -10.46
C GLY A 80 -16.35 -13.39 -10.70
N VAL A 81 -17.56 -13.43 -11.27
CA VAL A 81 -18.10 -14.58 -12.00
C VAL A 81 -17.48 -14.55 -13.42
N PRO A 82 -16.97 -15.67 -13.97
CA PRO A 82 -16.37 -15.69 -15.31
C PRO A 82 -17.37 -15.29 -16.39
N GLN A 83 -17.08 -14.23 -17.16
CA GLN A 83 -17.88 -13.81 -18.31
C GLN A 83 -17.67 -14.75 -19.51
N GLN A 84 -18.42 -15.86 -19.55
CA GLN A 84 -18.41 -16.79 -20.69
C GLN A 84 -19.66 -16.65 -21.60
N GLN A 85 -20.34 -15.50 -21.58
CA GLN A 85 -21.69 -15.38 -22.17
C GLN A 85 -21.96 -14.15 -23.06
N ARG A 86 -20.92 -13.48 -23.59
CA ARG A 86 -21.06 -12.40 -24.62
C ARG A 86 -20.48 -12.74 -25.99
N GLN A 87 -20.33 -14.03 -26.32
CA GLN A 87 -19.87 -14.48 -27.65
C GLN A 87 -20.88 -15.36 -28.40
N ASN A 88 -22.05 -15.67 -27.81
CA ASN A 88 -23.06 -16.51 -28.46
C ASN A 88 -24.28 -15.75 -29.00
N SER A 89 -24.23 -14.43 -29.08
CA SER A 89 -25.27 -13.61 -29.71
C SER A 89 -24.70 -12.90 -30.94
N THR A 90 -24.29 -13.67 -31.95
CA THR A 90 -24.26 -13.16 -33.32
C THR A 90 -25.72 -12.98 -33.74
N PRO A 91 -26.18 -11.76 -34.09
CA PRO A 91 -27.39 -11.64 -34.89
C PRO A 91 -27.09 -12.32 -36.23
N SER A 92 -27.93 -13.24 -36.66
CA SER A 92 -27.95 -13.71 -38.03
C SER A 92 -28.33 -12.53 -38.94
N SER A 93 -27.35 -11.70 -39.30
CA SER A 93 -27.48 -10.75 -40.41
C SER A 93 -27.70 -11.57 -41.67
N GLU A 94 -28.87 -11.44 -42.29
CA GLU A 94 -29.03 -10.58 -43.45
C GLU A 94 -27.97 -10.84 -44.52
N PHE A 95 -28.44 -11.43 -45.62
CA PHE A 95 -27.70 -11.68 -46.85
C PHE A 95 -27.34 -10.32 -47.46
N VAL A 96 -26.17 -9.79 -47.11
CA VAL A 96 -25.58 -8.60 -47.73
C VAL A 96 -24.84 -9.04 -48.99
N ASP A 97 -25.13 -8.32 -50.09
CA ASP A 97 -24.65 -8.59 -51.44
C ASP A 97 -23.12 -8.57 -51.55
N GLY A 98 -22.59 -9.44 -52.41
CA GLY A 98 -21.21 -9.96 -52.36
C GLY A 98 -20.09 -9.03 -52.82
N ASP A 99 -20.38 -7.81 -53.26
CA ASP A 99 -19.37 -6.88 -53.80
C ASP A 99 -18.93 -5.77 -52.83
N GLU A 100 -19.65 -5.58 -51.72
CA GLU A 100 -19.35 -4.54 -50.72
C GLU A 100 -18.68 -5.10 -49.45
N ALA A 101 -18.88 -6.40 -49.18
CA ALA A 101 -18.34 -7.09 -48.00
C ALA A 101 -16.80 -7.19 -47.98
N THR A 102 -16.14 -7.23 -49.14
CA THR A 102 -14.67 -7.39 -49.21
C THR A 102 -13.91 -6.09 -48.95
N ARG A 103 -14.47 -4.92 -49.26
CA ARG A 103 -13.80 -3.61 -49.05
C ARG A 103 -13.97 -3.08 -47.62
N VAL A 104 -15.08 -3.41 -46.97
CA VAL A 104 -15.36 -2.96 -45.59
C VAL A 104 -14.66 -3.86 -44.55
N GLY A 105 -14.46 -5.15 -44.86
CA GLY A 105 -13.82 -6.12 -43.97
C GLY A 105 -12.36 -5.84 -43.64
N ASP A 106 -11.56 -5.41 -44.63
CA ASP A 106 -10.12 -5.13 -44.44
C ASP A 106 -9.85 -3.78 -43.73
N ALA A 107 -10.70 -2.78 -43.97
CA ALA A 107 -10.59 -1.47 -43.33
C ALA A 107 -10.87 -1.57 -41.81
N GLY A 108 -11.98 -2.22 -41.42
CA GLY A 108 -12.38 -2.38 -40.02
C GLY A 108 -11.47 -3.30 -39.19
N ALA A 109 -10.93 -4.36 -39.81
CA ALA A 109 -9.97 -5.25 -39.17
C ALA A 109 -8.62 -4.56 -38.87
N SER A 110 -8.20 -3.66 -39.77
CA SER A 110 -6.97 -2.88 -39.61
C SER A 110 -7.09 -1.81 -38.51
N GLU A 111 -8.27 -1.20 -38.37
CA GLU A 111 -8.51 -0.13 -37.39
C GLU A 111 -8.70 -0.67 -35.97
N GLY A 112 -9.44 -1.77 -35.79
CA GLY A 112 -9.55 -2.46 -34.51
C GLY A 112 -8.20 -3.01 -34.01
N THR A 113 -7.35 -3.49 -34.92
CA THR A 113 -5.99 -3.95 -34.59
C THR A 113 -5.09 -2.79 -34.19
N ARG A 114 -5.16 -1.65 -34.89
CA ARG A 114 -4.42 -0.42 -34.55
C ARG A 114 -4.84 0.15 -33.19
N LEU A 115 -6.14 0.20 -32.90
CA LEU A 115 -6.67 0.67 -31.61
C LEU A 115 -6.26 -0.25 -30.46
N ARG A 116 -6.35 -1.58 -30.62
CA ARG A 116 -5.88 -2.53 -29.59
C ARG A 116 -4.38 -2.44 -29.37
N THR A 117 -3.59 -2.24 -30.43
CA THR A 117 -2.13 -2.06 -30.33
C THR A 117 -1.77 -0.74 -29.65
N ALA A 118 -2.50 0.34 -29.95
CA ALA A 118 -2.31 1.65 -29.34
C ALA A 118 -2.68 1.66 -27.84
N VAL A 119 -3.81 1.08 -27.46
CA VAL A 119 -4.24 0.96 -26.05
C VAL A 119 -3.26 0.09 -25.26
N THR A 120 -2.84 -1.06 -25.82
CA THR A 120 -1.85 -1.94 -25.17
C THR A 120 -0.50 -1.24 -25.03
N GLY A 121 -0.10 -0.44 -26.03
CA GLY A 121 1.08 0.41 -26.00
C GLY A 121 1.02 1.47 -24.89
N ALA A 122 -0.12 2.17 -24.76
CA ALA A 122 -0.33 3.20 -23.74
C ALA A 122 -0.32 2.61 -22.31
N VAL A 123 -0.99 1.48 -22.08
CA VAL A 123 -0.98 0.78 -20.77
C VAL A 123 0.44 0.30 -20.42
N ARG A 124 1.18 -0.24 -21.39
CA ARG A 124 2.56 -0.71 -21.19
C ARG A 124 3.53 0.46 -20.96
N GLN A 125 3.29 1.61 -21.60
CA GLN A 125 4.06 2.84 -21.40
C GLN A 125 3.80 3.46 -20.02
N GLY A 126 2.55 3.46 -19.54
CA GLY A 126 2.19 3.85 -18.19
C GLY A 126 2.93 3.02 -17.14
N ARG A 127 2.93 1.69 -17.30
CA ARG A 127 3.66 0.78 -16.41
C ARG A 127 5.17 1.03 -16.38
N ARG A 128 5.81 1.34 -17.52
CA ARG A 128 7.25 1.67 -17.55
C ARG A 128 7.55 2.97 -16.81
N ARG A 129 6.73 4.01 -16.98
CA ARG A 129 6.90 5.28 -16.27
C ARG A 129 6.72 5.11 -14.77
N SER A 130 5.69 4.39 -14.33
CA SER A 130 5.46 4.11 -12.91
C SER A 130 6.63 3.36 -12.26
N VAL A 131 7.20 2.36 -12.94
CA VAL A 131 8.38 1.63 -12.44
C VAL A 131 9.59 2.56 -12.34
N VAL A 132 9.86 3.38 -13.35
CA VAL A 132 10.98 4.35 -13.30
C VAL A 132 10.82 5.32 -12.14
N VAL A 133 9.63 5.91 -11.96
CA VAL A 133 9.37 6.84 -10.86
C VAL A 133 9.53 6.15 -9.51
N ALA A 134 8.94 4.95 -9.33
CA ALA A 134 9.08 4.20 -8.09
C ALA A 134 10.56 3.86 -7.80
N SER A 135 11.31 3.41 -8.80
CA SER A 135 12.74 3.11 -8.64
C SER A 135 13.57 4.35 -8.31
N LEU A 136 13.25 5.51 -8.90
CA LEU A 136 13.93 6.77 -8.58
C LEU A 136 13.63 7.24 -7.14
N VAL A 137 12.36 7.16 -6.72
CA VAL A 137 11.96 7.51 -5.35
C VAL A 137 12.61 6.56 -4.34
N THR A 138 12.50 5.25 -4.54
CA THR A 138 13.14 4.25 -3.68
C THR A 138 14.65 4.40 -3.66
N GLY A 139 15.27 4.61 -4.82
CA GLY A 139 16.71 4.87 -4.92
C GLY A 139 17.12 6.12 -4.14
N GLY A 140 16.38 7.22 -4.29
CA GLY A 140 16.62 8.46 -3.55
C GLY A 140 16.52 8.28 -2.03
N LEU A 141 15.53 7.50 -1.55
CA LEU A 141 15.42 7.15 -0.14
C LEU A 141 16.56 6.25 0.32
N LEU A 142 16.98 5.27 -0.47
CA LEU A 142 18.09 4.38 -0.13
C LEU A 142 19.43 5.13 -0.05
N LEU A 143 19.60 6.23 -0.80
CA LEU A 143 20.79 7.08 -0.70
C LEU A 143 20.91 7.79 0.66
N THR A 144 19.81 7.93 1.42
CA THR A 144 19.87 8.54 2.76
C THR A 144 20.20 7.52 3.86
N VAL A 145 20.08 6.22 3.59
CA VAL A 145 20.33 5.16 4.57
C VAL A 145 21.74 5.21 5.18
N PRO A 146 22.83 5.46 4.42
CA PRO A 146 24.17 5.59 5.00
C PRO A 146 24.35 6.78 5.96
N ALA A 147 23.46 7.77 5.92
CA ALA A 147 23.47 8.90 6.85
C ALA A 147 22.82 8.55 8.20
N LEU A 148 22.12 7.41 8.29
CA LEU A 148 21.57 6.93 9.55
C LEU A 148 22.68 6.34 10.43
N PRO A 149 22.67 6.60 11.74
CA PRO A 149 23.59 5.97 12.65
C PRO A 149 23.44 4.44 12.64
N VAL A 150 24.54 3.74 12.94
CA VAL A 150 24.53 2.28 13.06
C VAL A 150 23.58 1.88 14.18
N VAL A 151 22.70 0.91 13.89
CA VAL A 151 21.74 0.39 14.86
C VAL A 151 22.47 -0.14 16.09
N GLY A 152 22.10 0.35 17.27
CA GLY A 152 22.67 -0.06 18.55
C GLY A 152 23.99 0.64 18.92
N ALA A 153 24.49 1.59 18.13
CA ALA A 153 25.64 2.39 18.53
C ALA A 153 25.29 3.27 19.74
N ALA A 154 26.22 3.36 20.70
CA ALA A 154 25.99 4.03 21.98
C ALA A 154 25.97 5.57 21.87
N ASP A 155 26.56 6.11 20.82
CA ASP A 155 26.64 7.54 20.50
C ASP A 155 25.45 8.04 19.67
N THR A 156 24.45 7.18 19.43
CA THR A 156 23.27 7.58 18.67
C THR A 156 22.43 8.58 19.46
N PRO A 157 21.74 9.52 18.77
CA PRO A 157 20.86 10.50 19.43
C PRO A 157 19.79 9.86 20.33
N GLY A 158 19.41 8.60 20.05
CA GLY A 158 18.46 7.83 20.84
C GLY A 158 18.91 7.51 22.27
N PHE A 159 20.22 7.52 22.56
CA PHE A 159 20.77 7.33 23.91
C PHE A 159 21.27 8.66 24.54
N GLY A 160 20.83 9.80 24.02
CA GLY A 160 21.24 11.11 24.50
C GLY A 160 20.48 11.61 25.74
N PRO A 161 20.84 12.82 26.25
CA PRO A 161 20.26 13.40 27.47
C PRO A 161 18.74 13.57 27.44
N VAL A 162 18.17 13.78 26.26
CA VAL A 162 16.71 13.95 26.08
C VAL A 162 15.96 12.66 26.40
N THR A 163 16.47 11.52 25.94
CA THR A 163 15.86 10.21 26.25
C THR A 163 15.94 9.92 27.75
N GLU A 164 17.07 10.20 28.38
CA GLU A 164 17.24 10.05 29.83
C GLU A 164 16.29 10.94 30.61
N TYR A 165 16.14 12.20 30.18
CA TYR A 165 15.14 13.12 30.74
C TYR A 165 13.73 12.53 30.63
N TYR A 166 13.29 12.05 29.46
CA TYR A 166 11.96 11.47 29.33
C TYR A 166 11.72 10.26 30.22
N LEU A 167 12.69 9.34 30.31
CA LEU A 167 12.57 8.13 31.14
C LEU A 167 12.48 8.45 32.64
N THR A 168 13.26 9.41 33.12
CA THR A 168 13.29 9.79 34.53
C THR A 168 12.11 10.67 34.90
N ASP A 169 11.82 11.68 34.09
CA ASP A 169 10.78 12.69 34.30
C ASP A 169 9.35 12.13 34.13
N SER A 170 9.16 11.11 33.27
CA SER A 170 7.86 10.43 33.14
C SER A 170 7.56 9.54 34.35
N ALA A 171 8.59 8.85 34.86
CA ALA A 171 8.46 8.00 36.04
C ALA A 171 8.11 8.81 37.30
N THR A 172 8.71 10.00 37.47
CA THR A 172 8.38 10.89 38.60
C THR A 172 6.95 11.47 38.51
N ARG A 173 6.39 11.57 37.30
CA ARG A 173 4.98 11.93 37.06
C ARG A 173 3.99 10.78 37.23
N GLY A 174 4.47 9.56 37.50
CA GLY A 174 3.63 8.36 37.60
C GLY A 174 3.10 7.87 36.25
N ILE A 175 3.79 8.16 35.14
CA ILE A 175 3.44 7.68 33.81
C ILE A 175 4.41 6.56 33.42
N ASP A 176 3.96 5.32 33.56
CA ASP A 176 4.78 4.13 33.30
C ASP A 176 5.08 3.93 31.80
N ASN A 177 4.13 4.29 30.92
CA ASN A 177 4.35 4.24 29.49
C ASN A 177 5.03 5.53 29.00
N VAL A 178 6.35 5.46 28.83
CA VAL A 178 7.15 6.59 28.33
C VAL A 178 6.74 7.03 26.92
N VAL A 179 6.30 6.13 26.04
CA VAL A 179 5.85 6.50 24.68
C VAL A 179 4.59 7.33 24.77
N THR A 180 3.63 6.94 25.62
CA THR A 180 2.44 7.76 25.88
C THR A 180 2.81 9.11 26.50
N ALA A 181 3.76 9.15 27.45
CA ALA A 181 4.24 10.42 28.00
C ALA A 181 4.84 11.32 26.92
N ILE A 182 5.64 10.77 26.01
CA ILE A 182 6.21 11.51 24.87
C ILE A 182 5.10 12.05 23.97
N LEU A 183 4.17 11.21 23.53
CA LEU A 183 3.13 11.60 22.59
C LEU A 183 2.14 12.61 23.19
N VAL A 184 1.83 12.53 24.49
CA VAL A 184 0.79 13.37 25.09
C VAL A 184 1.38 14.59 25.82
N VAL A 185 2.47 14.42 26.57
CA VAL A 185 2.99 15.43 27.50
C VAL A 185 4.16 16.21 26.91
N TYR A 186 5.16 15.52 26.34
CA TYR A 186 6.38 16.19 25.87
C TYR A 186 6.28 16.71 24.43
N ARG A 187 5.61 15.96 23.56
CA ARG A 187 5.44 16.25 22.12
C ARG A 187 3.96 16.28 21.70
N GLY A 188 3.07 16.63 22.63
CA GLY A 188 1.63 16.70 22.40
C GLY A 188 1.20 17.58 21.23
N PHE A 189 1.97 18.61 20.88
CA PHE A 189 1.66 19.47 19.75
C PHE A 189 1.81 18.76 18.40
N ASP A 190 2.80 17.88 18.26
CA ASP A 190 3.00 17.07 17.05
C ASP A 190 1.84 16.08 16.89
N THR A 191 1.49 15.38 17.97
CA THR A 191 0.35 14.45 17.99
C THR A 191 -0.99 15.15 17.76
N PHE A 192 -1.18 16.38 18.26
CA PHE A 192 -2.36 17.18 17.94
C PHE A 192 -2.46 17.47 16.44
N GLY A 193 -1.33 17.82 15.80
CA GLY A 193 -1.26 18.00 14.35
C GLY A 193 -1.60 16.73 13.57
N GLU A 194 -1.08 15.57 13.99
CA GLU A 194 -1.41 14.27 13.39
C GLU A 194 -2.91 13.95 13.48
N ILE A 195 -3.53 14.17 14.65
CA ILE A 195 -4.97 13.97 14.83
C ILE A 195 -5.76 14.89 13.89
N ALA A 196 -5.38 16.16 13.78
CA ALA A 196 -6.04 17.09 12.86
C ALA A 196 -5.98 16.61 11.41
N VAL A 197 -4.84 16.07 10.96
CA VAL A 197 -4.67 15.49 9.61
C VAL A 197 -5.58 14.27 9.42
N VAL A 198 -5.61 13.34 10.37
CA VAL A 198 -6.45 12.13 10.28
C VAL A 198 -7.93 12.48 10.24
N VAL A 199 -8.39 13.38 11.14
CA VAL A 199 -9.78 13.87 11.15
C VAL A 199 -10.13 14.52 9.82
N THR A 200 -9.25 15.39 9.30
CA THR A 200 -9.44 16.04 8.00
C THR A 200 -9.55 15.03 6.86
N ALA A 201 -8.71 13.99 6.85
CA ALA A 201 -8.76 12.93 5.85
C ALA A 201 -10.08 12.15 5.90
N VAL A 202 -10.58 11.83 7.09
CA VAL A 202 -11.87 11.15 7.27
C VAL A 202 -13.03 12.03 6.80
N VAL A 203 -13.06 13.30 7.18
CA VAL A 203 -14.09 14.25 6.74
C VAL A 203 -14.07 14.41 5.22
N ALA A 204 -12.88 14.55 4.62
CA ALA A 204 -12.73 14.64 3.17
C ALA A 204 -13.22 13.37 2.46
N ALA A 205 -12.89 12.19 2.97
CA ALA A 205 -13.36 10.92 2.42
C ALA A 205 -14.90 10.82 2.47
N VAL A 206 -15.52 11.16 3.60
CA VAL A 206 -16.99 11.15 3.74
C VAL A 206 -17.65 12.18 2.82
N ALA A 207 -17.11 13.40 2.74
CA ALA A 207 -17.62 14.45 1.86
C ALA A 207 -17.58 14.04 0.38
N VAL A 208 -16.56 13.30 -0.04
CA VAL A 208 -16.45 12.74 -1.40
C VAL A 208 -17.45 11.60 -1.61
N LEU A 209 -17.63 10.72 -0.62
CA LEU A 209 -18.55 9.59 -0.73
C LEU A 209 -20.02 10.03 -0.79
N ASN A 210 -20.41 11.07 -0.05
CA ASN A 210 -21.79 11.57 -0.02
C ASN A 210 -22.20 12.26 -1.33
N GLN A 211 -21.26 12.83 -2.09
CA GLN A 211 -21.55 13.48 -3.38
C GLN A 211 -21.97 12.48 -4.48
N GLY A 212 -21.71 11.18 -4.28
CA GLY A 212 -22.07 10.13 -5.22
C GLY A 212 -23.53 9.67 -5.14
N GLU A 213 -24.28 10.03 -4.09
CA GLU A 213 -25.66 9.57 -3.88
C GLU A 213 -26.71 10.49 -4.50
N GLU A 214 -26.34 11.71 -4.91
CA GLU A 214 -27.25 12.71 -5.49
C GLU A 214 -27.32 12.70 -7.04
N ARG A 215 -26.72 11.70 -7.70
CA ARG A 215 -26.78 11.49 -9.16
C ARG A 215 -27.32 10.12 -9.53
#